data_AF-A0A9E3C623-F1
#
_entry.id   AF-A0A9E3C623-F1
#
_cell.length_a   1.000
_cell.length_b   1.000
_cell.length_c   1.000
_cell.angle_alpha   90.00
_cell.angle_beta   90.00
_cell.angle_gamma   90.00
#
_symmetry.space_group_name_H-M   'P 1'
#
loop_
_entity.id
_entity.type
_entity.pdbx_description
1 polymer ?
#
loop_
_entity_poly.entity_id
_entity_poly.type
_entity_poly.pdbx_seq_one_letter_code
_entity_poly.pdbx_strand_id
1 'polypeptide(L)'
;MPVPLSAVPLRYLPCPDNPRTPRCAIITAKSPFTKENTVAQETLQVLKDLIDAPSPSGFEQPAQAVYRRAVEPYADEVHTDVLGNAYAIINPKGGPKVMLAGHCDEIGFLVSHISGEGYIYFNPIGGHDANITVGQRVFVHTQDGPLLG
;
A
#
# COMPACT_ATOMS: atom_id res chain seq x y z
N MET A 1 30.33 -19.70 4.39
CA MET A 1 31.51 -19.04 3.80
C MET A 1 31.10 -17.63 3.41
N PRO A 2 31.73 -16.57 3.93
CA PRO A 2 31.34 -15.20 3.62
C PRO A 2 31.82 -14.81 2.21
N VAL A 3 30.92 -14.29 1.39
CA VAL A 3 31.22 -13.73 0.07
C VAL A 3 32.04 -12.44 0.24
N PRO A 4 33.15 -12.25 -0.49
CA PRO A 4 33.93 -11.03 -0.38
C PRO A 4 33.19 -9.87 -1.08
N LEU A 5 33.08 -8.74 -0.38
CA LEU A 5 32.70 -7.45 -0.96
C LEU A 5 33.70 -7.10 -2.08
N SER A 6 33.28 -7.26 -3.33
CA SER A 6 34.03 -6.78 -4.48
C SER A 6 34.08 -5.26 -4.45
N ALA A 7 35.27 -4.71 -4.23
CA ALA A 7 35.50 -3.28 -4.28
C ALA A 7 35.26 -2.77 -5.72
N VAL A 8 34.28 -1.88 -5.88
CA VAL A 8 34.03 -1.18 -7.15
C VAL A 8 35.08 -0.07 -7.30
N PRO A 9 35.81 0.02 -8.43
CA PRO A 9 36.82 1.04 -8.61
C PRO A 9 36.18 2.44 -8.70
N LEU A 10 36.55 3.31 -7.75
CA LEU A 10 36.20 4.74 -7.75
C LEU A 10 36.84 5.44 -8.95
N ARG A 11 36.06 5.71 -10.00
CA ARG A 11 36.45 6.71 -11.01
C ARG A 11 36.16 8.10 -10.44
N TYR A 12 37.23 8.82 -10.08
CA TYR A 12 37.18 10.24 -9.75
C TYR A 12 36.86 11.04 -11.01
N LEU A 13 35.69 11.68 -11.07
CA LEU A 13 35.40 12.73 -12.05
C LEU A 13 35.71 14.09 -11.42
N PRO A 14 36.51 14.96 -12.07
CA PRO A 14 36.75 16.31 -11.56
C PRO A 14 35.49 17.18 -11.67
N CYS A 15 35.20 17.96 -10.62
CA CYS A 15 34.20 19.02 -10.68
C CYS A 15 34.74 20.14 -11.59
N PRO A 16 34.05 20.53 -12.68
CA PRO A 16 34.58 21.48 -13.66
C PRO A 16 34.88 22.88 -13.10
N ASP A 17 34.19 23.29 -12.04
CA ASP A 17 34.05 24.72 -11.71
C ASP A 17 34.77 25.18 -10.42
N ASN A 18 35.42 24.30 -9.65
CA ASN A 18 36.18 24.74 -8.46
C ASN A 18 37.27 23.76 -7.98
N PRO A 19 38.57 24.12 -8.08
CA PRO A 19 39.67 23.26 -7.63
C PRO A 19 39.89 23.25 -6.10
N ARG A 20 39.15 24.03 -5.30
CA ARG A 20 39.37 24.15 -3.84
C ARG A 20 38.32 23.47 -2.95
N THR A 21 37.26 22.90 -3.50
CA THR A 21 36.26 22.15 -2.71
C THR A 21 36.81 20.78 -2.30
N PRO A 22 36.72 20.37 -1.02
CA PRO A 22 37.03 18.99 -0.62
C PRO A 22 36.18 18.05 -1.47
N ARG A 23 36.81 16.99 -2.01
CA ARG A 23 36.23 16.09 -3.00
C ARG A 23 35.06 15.30 -2.38
N CYS A 24 33.87 15.89 -2.34
CA CYS A 24 32.64 15.18 -2.05
C CYS A 24 32.35 14.21 -3.20
N ALA A 25 32.77 12.96 -3.04
CA ALA A 25 32.30 11.87 -3.89
C ALA A 25 30.87 11.52 -3.44
N ILE A 26 29.89 11.76 -4.30
CA ILE A 26 28.55 11.21 -4.12
C ILE A 26 28.63 9.72 -4.45
N ILE A 27 28.69 8.87 -3.43
CA ILE A 27 28.57 7.41 -3.58
C ILE A 27 27.08 7.12 -3.71
N THR A 28 26.56 7.06 -4.93
CA THR A 28 25.26 6.43 -5.19
C THR A 28 25.48 4.93 -5.25
N ALA A 29 25.06 4.23 -4.19
CA ALA A 29 24.87 2.79 -4.28
C ALA A 29 23.81 2.55 -5.36
N LYS A 30 24.18 1.86 -6.44
CA LYS A 30 23.17 1.26 -7.31
C LYS A 30 22.47 0.22 -6.43
N SER A 31 21.22 0.51 -6.07
CA SER A 31 20.36 -0.48 -5.45
C SER A 31 20.39 -1.74 -6.32
N PRO A 32 20.48 -2.95 -5.74
CA PRO A 32 20.50 -4.21 -6.47
C PRO A 32 19.11 -4.55 -7.02
N PHE A 33 18.41 -3.58 -7.61
CA PHE A 33 17.17 -3.80 -8.34
C PHE A 33 17.51 -4.39 -9.72
N THR A 34 17.96 -5.64 -9.71
CA THR A 34 17.99 -6.50 -10.89
C THR A 34 16.57 -6.99 -11.19
N LYS A 35 16.25 -7.11 -12.48
CA LYS A 35 14.90 -7.25 -13.05
C LYS A 35 14.10 -8.51 -12.69
N GLU A 36 14.60 -9.40 -11.83
CA GLU A 36 13.87 -10.60 -11.39
C GLU A 36 14.16 -10.85 -9.90
N ASN A 37 13.46 -10.13 -9.03
CA ASN A 37 13.42 -10.44 -7.60
C ASN A 37 12.03 -11.01 -7.29
N THR A 38 11.96 -12.31 -7.00
CA THR A 38 10.70 -12.99 -6.62
C THR A 38 10.01 -12.30 -5.44
N VAL A 39 10.79 -11.83 -4.45
CA VAL A 39 10.29 -11.06 -3.30
C VAL A 39 9.64 -9.73 -3.73
N ALA A 40 10.18 -9.08 -4.76
CA ALA A 40 9.60 -7.84 -5.29
C ALA A 40 8.30 -8.13 -6.06
N GLN A 41 8.19 -9.30 -6.70
CA GLN A 41 6.95 -9.73 -7.37
C GLN A 41 5.87 -10.11 -6.36
N GLU A 42 6.23 -10.83 -5.29
CA GLU A 42 5.31 -11.16 -4.19
C GLU A 42 4.79 -9.90 -3.49
N THR A 43 5.68 -8.97 -3.17
CA THR A 43 5.29 -7.67 -2.57
C THR A 43 4.39 -6.87 -3.50
N LEU A 44 4.72 -6.84 -4.80
CA LEU A 44 3.89 -6.17 -5.80
C LEU A 44 2.52 -6.82 -5.93
N GLN A 45 2.43 -8.14 -5.82
CA GLN A 45 1.14 -8.84 -5.87
C GLN A 45 0.30 -8.52 -4.65
N VAL A 46 0.88 -8.54 -3.44
CA VAL A 46 0.17 -8.13 -2.22
C VAL A 46 -0.33 -6.69 -2.33
N LEU A 47 0.49 -5.78 -2.87
CA LEU A 47 0.08 -4.40 -3.09
C LEU A 47 -1.09 -4.29 -4.07
N LYS A 48 -1.06 -5.04 -5.18
CA LYS A 48 -2.18 -5.08 -6.13
C LYS A 48 -3.44 -5.63 -5.49
N ASP A 49 -3.34 -6.74 -4.77
CA ASP A 49 -4.46 -7.36 -4.08
C ASP A 49 -5.10 -6.40 -3.06
N LEU A 50 -4.29 -5.58 -2.37
CA LEU A 50 -4.78 -4.54 -1.46
C LEU A 50 -5.48 -3.40 -2.20
N ILE A 51 -4.93 -2.94 -3.33
CA ILE A 51 -5.50 -1.84 -4.13
C ILE A 51 -6.80 -2.28 -4.84
N ASP A 52 -6.86 -3.53 -5.31
CA ASP A 52 -8.02 -4.08 -6.01
C ASP A 52 -9.15 -4.47 -5.03
N ALA A 53 -8.87 -4.54 -3.72
CA ALA A 53 -9.85 -4.86 -2.70
C ALA A 53 -10.66 -3.60 -2.31
N PRO A 54 -11.97 -3.56 -2.58
CA PRO A 54 -12.80 -2.41 -2.22
C PRO A 54 -12.86 -2.28 -0.70
N SER A 55 -12.55 -1.09 -0.19
CA SER A 55 -12.42 -0.86 1.26
C SER A 55 -12.82 0.55 1.70
N PRO A 56 -13.98 1.08 1.27
CA PRO A 56 -14.40 2.40 1.73
C PRO A 56 -14.61 2.38 3.25
N SER A 57 -14.39 3.52 3.90
CA SER A 57 -14.55 3.64 5.35
C SER A 57 -15.89 3.07 5.84
N GLY A 58 -15.83 2.11 6.78
CA GLY A 58 -16.94 1.29 7.29
C GLY A 58 -17.12 -0.08 6.62
N PHE A 59 -16.45 -0.36 5.49
CA PHE A 59 -16.54 -1.60 4.73
C PHE A 59 -15.14 -2.16 4.37
N GLU A 60 -14.20 -2.11 5.31
CA GLU A 60 -12.77 -2.40 5.10
C GLU A 60 -12.43 -3.90 5.06
N GLN A 61 -13.41 -4.78 5.29
CA GLN A 61 -13.20 -6.22 5.49
C GLN A 61 -12.47 -6.91 4.32
N PRO A 62 -12.70 -6.57 3.04
CA PRO A 62 -11.96 -7.14 1.92
C PRO A 62 -10.46 -6.86 2.00
N ALA A 63 -10.05 -5.61 2.23
CA ALA A 63 -8.65 -5.23 2.37
C ALA A 63 -8.01 -5.87 3.62
N GLN A 64 -8.75 -5.92 4.74
CA GLN A 64 -8.29 -6.61 5.96
C GLN A 64 -8.07 -8.11 5.75
N ALA A 65 -8.86 -8.77 4.90
CA ALA A 65 -8.66 -10.17 4.56
C ALA A 65 -7.38 -10.39 3.74
N VAL A 66 -7.04 -9.47 2.84
CA VAL A 66 -5.77 -9.49 2.10
C VAL A 66 -4.61 -9.27 3.06
N TYR A 67 -4.68 -8.26 3.94
CA TYR A 67 -3.66 -7.98 4.95
C TYR A 67 -3.39 -9.21 5.83
N ARG A 68 -4.42 -9.80 6.43
CA ARG A 68 -4.28 -10.97 7.32
C ARG A 68 -3.57 -12.13 6.63
N ARG A 69 -3.97 -12.46 5.39
CA ARG A 69 -3.34 -13.51 4.59
C ARG A 69 -1.88 -13.21 4.27
N ALA A 70 -1.56 -11.94 4.01
CA ALA A 70 -0.21 -11.53 3.69
C ALA A 70 0.73 -11.57 4.91
N VAL A 71 0.24 -11.27 6.11
CA VAL A 71 1.06 -11.20 7.33
C VAL A 71 1.12 -12.51 8.12
N GLU A 72 0.18 -13.42 7.94
CA GLU A 72 0.08 -14.71 8.64
C GLU A 72 1.40 -15.53 8.62
N PRO A 73 2.17 -15.62 7.52
CA PRO A 73 3.43 -16.36 7.51
C PRO A 73 4.56 -15.72 8.33
N TYR A 74 4.42 -14.45 8.71
CA TYR A 74 5.47 -13.64 9.33
C TYR A 74 5.16 -13.28 10.79
N ALA A 75 3.96 -13.59 11.28
CA ALA A 75 3.47 -13.20 12.60
C ALA A 75 3.27 -14.41 13.51
N ASP A 76 3.49 -14.22 14.81
CA ASP A 76 3.20 -15.25 15.82
C ASP A 76 1.70 -15.29 16.13
N GLU A 77 1.04 -14.13 16.07
CA GLU A 77 -0.40 -14.00 16.30
C GLU A 77 -1.02 -13.00 15.32
N VAL A 78 -2.22 -13.29 14.83
CA VAL A 78 -3.03 -12.38 13.99
C VAL A 78 -4.41 -12.24 14.61
N HIS A 79 -4.85 -11.00 14.81
CA HIS A 79 -6.09 -10.67 15.50
C HIS A 79 -6.95 -9.72 14.68
N THR A 80 -8.23 -9.65 15.03
CA THR A 80 -9.17 -8.65 14.54
C THR A 80 -10.01 -8.15 15.70
N ASP A 81 -10.19 -6.84 15.81
CA ASP A 81 -11.01 -6.26 16.88
C ASP A 81 -12.50 -6.12 16.48
N VAL A 82 -13.32 -5.63 17.40
CA VAL A 82 -14.77 -5.44 17.18
C VAL A 82 -15.09 -4.31 16.20
N LEU A 83 -14.15 -3.40 15.95
CA LEU A 83 -14.28 -2.32 14.97
C LEU A 83 -13.80 -2.76 13.58
N GLY A 84 -13.19 -3.95 13.47
CA GLY A 84 -12.66 -4.51 12.25
C GLY A 84 -11.15 -4.35 12.10
N ASN A 85 -10.44 -3.60 12.96
CA ASN A 85 -9.00 -3.42 12.80
C ASN A 85 -8.28 -4.77 12.83
N ALA A 86 -7.48 -5.04 11.79
CA ALA A 86 -6.64 -6.22 11.72
C ALA A 86 -5.21 -5.87 12.12
N TYR A 87 -4.62 -6.66 13.01
CA TYR A 87 -3.24 -6.46 13.46
C TYR A 87 -2.53 -7.78 13.70
N ALA A 88 -1.21 -7.76 13.49
CA ALA A 88 -0.33 -8.90 13.66
C ALA A 88 0.74 -8.60 14.73
N ILE A 89 1.08 -9.60 15.53
CA ILE A 89 2.05 -9.50 16.62
C ILE A 89 3.23 -10.43 16.32
N ILE A 90 4.43 -9.87 16.44
CA ILE A 90 5.70 -10.61 16.42
C ILE A 90 6.31 -10.51 17.83
N ASN A 91 6.74 -11.64 18.38
CA ASN A 91 7.30 -11.79 19.71
C ASN A 91 6.35 -11.25 20.82
N PRO A 92 5.19 -11.89 21.08
CA PRO A 92 4.15 -11.38 21.99
C PRO A 92 4.62 -11.17 23.43
N LYS A 93 5.67 -11.88 23.86
CA LYS A 93 6.27 -11.79 25.21
C LYS A 93 7.45 -10.80 25.28
N GLY A 94 7.87 -10.24 24.14
CA GLY A 94 9.02 -9.34 24.04
C GLY A 94 8.75 -7.92 24.51
N GLY A 95 9.83 -7.16 24.70
CA GLY A 95 9.76 -5.73 25.03
C GLY A 95 11.04 -4.98 24.63
N PRO A 96 10.97 -3.67 24.36
CA PRO A 96 9.78 -2.81 24.36
C PRO A 96 8.82 -3.10 23.18
N LYS A 97 7.53 -2.75 23.34
CA LYS A 97 6.50 -2.94 22.30
C LYS A 97 6.52 -1.75 21.32
N VAL A 98 6.55 -2.06 20.03
CA VAL A 98 6.48 -1.06 18.94
C VAL A 98 5.29 -1.42 18.05
N MET A 99 4.49 -0.42 17.68
CA MET A 99 3.35 -0.57 16.79
C MET A 99 3.59 0.23 15.51
N LEU A 100 3.47 -0.44 14.37
CA LEU A 100 3.42 0.19 13.05
C LEU A 100 1.96 0.16 12.60
N ALA A 101 1.35 1.34 12.49
CA ALA A 101 -0.05 1.48 12.14
C ALA A 101 -0.19 2.16 10.78
N GLY A 102 -1.08 1.62 9.94
CA GLY A 102 -1.54 2.21 8.70
C GLY A 102 -3.04 2.03 8.59
N HIS A 103 -3.71 2.96 7.92
CA HIS A 103 -5.13 2.85 7.65
C HIS A 103 -5.33 2.10 6.32
N CYS A 104 -6.32 1.22 6.27
CA CYS A 104 -6.63 0.40 5.09
C CYS A 104 -7.88 0.88 4.35
N ASP A 105 -8.57 1.88 4.91
CA ASP A 105 -9.75 2.47 4.30
C ASP A 105 -9.39 3.42 3.16
N GLU A 106 -10.26 3.44 2.16
CA GLU A 106 -10.20 4.36 1.04
C GLU A 106 -11.40 5.33 1.03
N ILE A 107 -11.24 6.41 0.28
CA ILE A 107 -12.35 7.32 -0.03
C ILE A 107 -13.33 6.64 -0.99
N GLY A 108 -14.63 6.87 -0.81
CA GLY A 108 -15.65 6.18 -1.59
C GLY A 108 -16.96 6.96 -1.68
N PHE A 109 -18.04 6.27 -2.04
CA PHE A 109 -19.37 6.85 -2.13
C PHE A 109 -20.42 5.92 -1.52
N LEU A 110 -21.43 6.50 -0.88
CA LEU A 110 -22.57 5.79 -0.35
C LEU A 110 -23.82 6.17 -1.14
N VAL A 111 -24.53 5.18 -1.69
CA VAL A 111 -25.81 5.41 -2.37
C VAL A 111 -26.83 6.00 -1.39
N SER A 112 -27.41 7.14 -1.76
CA SER A 112 -28.36 7.89 -0.93
C SER A 112 -29.78 7.82 -1.47
N HIS A 113 -29.96 7.82 -2.80
CA HIS A 113 -31.27 7.79 -3.43
C HIS A 113 -31.20 7.19 -4.84
N ILE A 114 -32.25 6.48 -5.25
CA ILE A 114 -32.45 6.01 -6.62
C ILE A 114 -33.70 6.70 -7.18
N SER A 115 -33.53 7.46 -8.24
CA SER A 115 -34.63 8.18 -8.89
C SER A 115 -35.56 7.24 -9.68
N GLY A 116 -36.78 7.69 -9.96
CA GLY A 116 -37.74 6.95 -10.78
C GLY A 116 -37.30 6.73 -12.24
N GLU A 117 -36.30 7.49 -12.70
CA GLU A 117 -35.69 7.36 -14.03
C GLU A 117 -34.51 6.37 -14.06
N GLY A 118 -34.12 5.83 -12.89
CA GLY A 118 -33.04 4.85 -12.76
C GLY A 118 -31.65 5.43 -12.45
N TYR A 119 -31.53 6.74 -12.22
CA TYR A 119 -30.27 7.35 -11.79
C TYR A 119 -30.00 7.11 -10.30
N ILE A 120 -28.72 6.88 -9.98
CA ILE A 120 -28.21 6.68 -8.62
C ILE A 120 -27.59 7.99 -8.12
N TYR A 121 -28.04 8.44 -6.96
CA TYR A 121 -27.50 9.56 -6.21
C TYR A 121 -26.68 9.01 -5.04
N PHE A 122 -25.58 9.67 -4.73
CA PHE A 122 -24.64 9.21 -3.71
C PHE A 122 -24.05 10.36 -2.90
N ASN A 123 -23.61 10.06 -1.69
CA ASN A 123 -22.88 10.96 -0.81
C ASN A 123 -21.41 10.50 -0.70
N PRO A 124 -20.44 11.42 -0.58
CA PRO A 124 -19.04 11.05 -0.41
C PRO A 124 -18.78 10.41 0.95
N ILE A 125 -17.94 9.37 0.95
CA ILE A 125 -17.28 8.80 2.13
C ILE A 125 -15.86 9.35 2.11
N GLY A 126 -15.52 10.21 3.08
CA GLY A 126 -14.26 10.93 3.11
C GLY A 126 -14.26 12.22 2.29
N GLY A 127 -13.07 12.76 2.02
CA GLY A 127 -12.90 14.02 1.30
C GLY A 127 -12.75 13.83 -0.21
N HIS A 128 -13.81 14.08 -0.97
CA HIS A 128 -13.79 14.06 -2.44
C HIS A 128 -13.85 15.46 -3.04
N ASP A 129 -13.09 15.69 -4.11
CA ASP A 129 -13.25 16.85 -4.99
C ASP A 129 -14.29 16.52 -6.08
N ALA A 130 -15.38 17.28 -6.14
CA ALA A 130 -16.45 17.03 -7.10
C ALA A 130 -16.01 17.16 -8.58
N ASN A 131 -14.89 17.84 -8.86
CA ASN A 131 -14.41 18.01 -10.22
C ASN A 131 -13.73 16.75 -10.77
N ILE A 132 -13.13 15.92 -9.91
CA ILE A 132 -12.42 14.70 -10.36
C ILE A 132 -13.37 13.52 -10.58
N THR A 133 -14.57 13.57 -10.00
CA THR A 133 -15.54 12.46 -10.03
C THR A 133 -16.31 12.37 -11.35
N VAL A 134 -16.33 13.45 -12.14
CA VAL A 134 -17.11 13.50 -13.39
C VAL A 134 -16.51 12.56 -14.44
N GLY A 135 -17.34 11.67 -14.98
CA GLY A 135 -16.95 10.72 -16.04
C GLY A 135 -16.11 9.53 -15.57
N GLN A 136 -15.93 9.37 -14.25
CA GLN A 136 -15.31 8.17 -13.69
C GLN A 136 -16.27 6.99 -13.75
N ARG A 137 -15.74 5.81 -14.07
CA ARG A 137 -16.46 4.55 -13.94
C ARG A 137 -16.39 4.09 -12.50
N VAL A 138 -17.48 3.55 -11.99
CA VAL A 138 -17.57 3.11 -10.61
C VAL A 138 -18.13 1.70 -10.52
N PHE A 139 -17.71 0.96 -9.49
CA PHE A 139 -18.39 -0.27 -9.09
C PHE A 139 -19.39 0.06 -7.97
N VAL A 140 -20.67 -0.25 -8.20
CA VAL A 140 -21.71 -0.20 -7.18
C VAL A 140 -21.81 -1.58 -6.54
N HIS A 141 -21.42 -1.68 -5.28
CA HIS A 141 -21.48 -2.93 -4.53
C HIS A 141 -22.90 -3.16 -4.01
N THR A 142 -23.56 -4.20 -4.52
CA THR A 142 -24.91 -4.61 -4.12
C THR A 142 -24.88 -5.97 -3.42
N GLN A 143 -26.02 -6.41 -2.90
CA GLN A 143 -26.14 -7.75 -2.30
C GLN A 143 -25.86 -8.88 -3.31
N ASP A 144 -26.20 -8.66 -4.58
CA ASP A 144 -25.98 -9.62 -5.67
C ASP A 144 -24.58 -9.51 -6.30
N GLY A 145 -23.75 -8.61 -5.78
CA GLY A 145 -22.38 -8.38 -6.25
C GLY A 145 -22.15 -6.99 -6.86
N PRO A 146 -20.95 -6.76 -7.42
CA PRO A 146 -20.57 -5.47 -7.99
C PRO A 146 -21.21 -5.25 -9.37
N LEU A 147 -21.78 -4.07 -9.57
CA LEU A 147 -22.31 -3.60 -10.86
C LEU A 147 -21.44 -2.46 -11.37
N LEU A 148 -21.03 -2.52 -12.64
CA LEU A 148 -20.28 -1.44 -13.28
C LEU A 148 -21.23 -0.33 -13.73
N GLY A 149 -20.92 0.92 -13.38
CA GLY A 149 -21.64 2.14 -13.75
C GLY A 149 -20.74 3.25 -14.26
#